data_AF-A0A924MK27-F1
#
_entry.id   AF-A0A924MK27-F1
#
_cell.length_a   1.000
_cell.length_b   1.000
_cell.length_c   1.000
_cell.angle_alpha   90.00
_cell.angle_beta   90.00
_cell.angle_gamma   90.00
#
_symmetry.space_group_name_H-M   'P 1'
#
loop_
_entity.id
_entity.type
_entity.pdbx_description
1 polymer ?
#
loop_
_entity_poly.entity_id
_entity_poly.type
_entity_poly.pdbx_seq_one_letter_code
_entity_poly.pdbx_strand_id
1 'polypeptide(L)'
;MILSNPNPLKNIHKINLEDFKHNKKIPKIIEHSILVALSHYPELKDTPIAFVFKKNIKKSIMQAQPVIGSLLGGKDCRAYQVNISSMFKLTHTATPIHQLPDSIMIGWIGHELGHIMDYESKSTFGIIAFGLGYLFFENSLKKAEVIADTYALKHGLGAYILDTKRYILDNSDLPEAYKKRISRLYLSPDDIVEQIKKLEEAKLKLEINH
;
A
#
# COMPACT_ATOMS: atom_id res chain seq x y z
N MET A 1 -14.85 22.49 -39.93
CA MET A 1 -13.99 23.15 -38.92
C MET A 1 -14.06 22.28 -37.67
N ILE A 2 -13.08 21.38 -37.51
CA ILE A 2 -13.06 20.42 -36.40
C ILE A 2 -12.54 21.16 -35.17
N LEU A 3 -13.40 21.36 -34.17
CA LEU A 3 -13.02 21.85 -32.87
C LEU A 3 -12.19 20.77 -32.19
N SER A 4 -10.87 20.94 -32.21
CA SER A 4 -9.92 20.15 -31.45
C SER A 4 -10.18 20.36 -29.96
N ASN A 5 -10.83 19.37 -29.35
CA ASN A 5 -11.04 19.29 -27.91
C ASN A 5 -9.69 19.03 -27.22
N PRO A 6 -9.20 19.91 -26.33
CA PRO A 6 -7.94 19.67 -25.63
C PRO A 6 -8.12 18.54 -24.63
N ASN A 7 -7.41 17.44 -24.87
CA ASN A 7 -7.35 16.26 -24.00
C ASN A 7 -6.90 16.68 -22.57
N PRO A 8 -7.73 16.53 -21.53
CA PRO A 8 -7.45 17.04 -20.18
C PRO A 8 -6.31 16.29 -19.46
N LEU A 9 -5.74 15.24 -20.05
CA LEU A 9 -4.67 14.43 -19.48
C LEU A 9 -3.25 14.98 -19.69
N LYS A 10 -3.08 16.17 -20.27
CA LYS A 10 -1.76 16.72 -20.64
C LYS A 10 -1.06 17.59 -19.60
N ASN A 11 -1.56 17.71 -18.37
CA ASN A 11 -0.93 18.52 -17.33
C ASN A 11 -0.68 17.76 -16.01
N ILE A 12 -0.16 16.54 -16.12
CA ILE A 12 0.52 15.93 -14.98
C ILE A 12 1.90 16.58 -14.93
N HIS A 13 2.12 17.50 -13.97
CA HIS A 13 3.47 17.89 -13.56
C HIS A 13 4.31 16.62 -13.49
N LYS A 14 5.39 16.54 -14.27
CA LYS A 14 6.25 15.36 -14.36
C LYS A 14 6.80 15.07 -12.96
N ILE A 15 6.11 14.23 -12.19
CA ILE A 15 6.45 13.98 -10.78
C ILE A 15 7.88 13.44 -10.78
N ASN A 16 8.78 14.19 -10.14
CA ASN A 16 10.15 13.75 -10.00
C ASN A 16 10.20 12.72 -8.88
N LEU A 17 10.32 11.44 -9.24
CA LEU A 17 10.36 10.34 -8.27
C LEU A 17 11.53 10.47 -7.28
N GLU A 18 12.59 11.18 -7.64
CA GLU A 18 13.74 11.42 -6.76
C GLU A 18 13.36 12.21 -5.50
N ASP A 19 12.33 13.06 -5.57
CA ASP A 19 11.83 13.83 -4.44
C ASP A 19 11.35 12.95 -3.27
N PHE A 20 10.97 11.69 -3.58
CA PHE A 20 10.44 10.74 -2.60
C PHE A 20 11.52 9.86 -1.96
N LYS A 21 12.80 10.05 -2.31
CA LYS A 21 13.93 9.32 -1.69
C LYS A 21 14.33 9.87 -0.34
N HIS A 22 13.98 11.12 -0.05
CA HIS A 22 14.36 11.77 1.20
C HIS A 22 13.84 11.00 2.41
N ASN A 23 14.69 10.81 3.42
CA ASN A 23 14.42 10.01 4.62
C ASN A 23 14.02 8.54 4.36
N LYS A 24 14.33 7.98 3.18
CA LYS A 24 14.03 6.58 2.85
C LYS A 24 15.28 5.71 2.81
N LYS A 25 15.15 4.44 3.23
CA LYS A 25 16.13 3.39 2.92
C LYS A 25 15.49 2.43 1.92
N ILE A 26 15.94 2.49 0.67
CA ILE A 26 15.30 1.81 -0.46
C ILE A 26 16.26 0.79 -1.09
N PRO A 27 15.89 -0.50 -1.18
CA PRO A 27 16.65 -1.48 -1.95
C PRO A 27 16.60 -1.15 -3.46
N LYS A 28 17.76 -1.06 -4.09
CA LYS A 28 17.90 -0.68 -5.51
C LYS A 28 17.07 -1.54 -6.47
N ILE A 29 16.94 -2.84 -6.17
CA ILE A 29 16.26 -3.80 -7.05
C ILE A 29 14.74 -3.58 -7.17
N ILE A 30 14.12 -2.86 -6.24
CA ILE A 30 12.68 -2.53 -6.26
C ILE A 30 12.47 -1.01 -6.08
N GLU A 31 13.51 -0.21 -6.36
CA GLU A 31 13.50 1.24 -6.16
C GLU A 31 12.39 1.90 -6.99
N HIS A 32 12.22 1.48 -8.24
CA HIS A 32 11.18 2.02 -9.11
C HIS A 32 9.78 1.82 -8.50
N SER A 33 9.40 0.59 -8.16
CA SER A 33 8.08 0.25 -7.62
C SER A 33 7.81 1.00 -6.30
N ILE A 34 8.83 1.15 -5.44
CA ILE A 34 8.73 1.91 -4.19
C ILE A 34 8.49 3.40 -4.45
N LEU A 35 9.25 4.02 -5.35
CA LEU A 35 9.12 5.45 -5.62
C LEU A 35 7.81 5.79 -6.33
N VAL A 36 7.35 4.93 -7.23
CA VAL A 36 6.02 5.07 -7.84
C VAL A 36 4.97 5.02 -6.75
N ALA A 37 4.96 4.01 -5.88
CA ALA A 37 4.00 3.95 -4.79
C ALA A 37 4.07 5.18 -3.85
N LEU A 38 5.28 5.60 -3.44
CA LEU A 38 5.47 6.81 -2.61
C LEU A 38 4.98 8.09 -3.29
N SER A 39 5.07 8.18 -4.63
CA SER A 39 4.63 9.36 -5.37
C SER A 39 3.13 9.63 -5.25
N HIS A 40 2.36 8.60 -4.89
CA HIS A 40 0.93 8.72 -4.59
C HIS A 40 0.65 9.22 -3.16
N TYR A 41 1.64 9.23 -2.26
CA TYR A 41 1.53 9.67 -0.86
C TYR A 41 2.45 10.86 -0.57
N PRO A 42 2.14 12.06 -1.09
CA PRO A 42 2.93 13.27 -0.83
C PRO A 42 3.10 13.59 0.66
N GLU A 43 2.16 13.17 1.50
CA GLU A 43 2.20 13.31 2.97
C GLU A 43 3.35 12.55 3.61
N LEU A 44 3.85 11.50 2.96
CA LEU A 44 4.96 10.66 3.46
C LEU A 44 6.33 11.10 2.91
N LYS A 45 6.40 12.22 2.19
CA LYS A 45 7.62 12.69 1.54
C LYS A 45 8.79 12.79 2.52
N ASP A 46 8.57 13.40 3.69
CA ASP A 46 9.61 13.59 4.70
C ASP A 46 9.60 12.54 5.81
N THR A 47 8.62 11.62 5.82
CA THR A 47 8.52 10.57 6.83
C THR A 47 9.67 9.56 6.71
N PRO A 48 10.40 9.24 7.79
CA PRO A 48 11.42 8.19 7.77
C PRO A 48 10.83 6.80 7.54
N ILE A 49 11.18 6.13 6.43
CA ILE A 49 10.69 4.78 6.10
C ILE A 49 11.83 3.91 5.57
N ALA A 50 12.05 2.75 6.18
CA ALA A 50 13.01 1.76 5.71
C ALA A 50 12.31 0.55 5.07
N PHE A 51 12.65 0.23 3.83
CA PHE A 51 12.19 -0.97 3.14
C PHE A 51 13.26 -2.06 3.27
N VAL A 52 12.91 -3.18 3.90
CA VAL A 52 13.87 -4.20 4.33
C VAL A 52 13.44 -5.59 3.90
N PHE A 53 14.27 -6.25 3.10
CA PHE A 53 14.05 -7.66 2.78
C PHE A 53 14.26 -8.56 4.00
N LYS A 54 13.33 -9.48 4.21
CA LYS A 54 13.37 -10.50 5.26
C LYS A 54 13.18 -11.88 4.62
N LYS A 55 14.00 -12.86 5.05
CA LYS A 55 13.88 -14.26 4.59
C LYS A 55 12.60 -14.93 5.09
N ASN A 56 12.16 -14.55 6.28
CA ASN A 56 11.01 -15.14 6.96
C ASN A 56 10.06 -14.03 7.41
N ILE A 57 8.94 -13.91 6.71
CA ILE A 57 7.77 -13.15 7.15
C ILE A 57 6.65 -14.15 7.37
N LYS A 58 5.93 -14.01 8.49
CA LYS A 58 4.81 -14.89 8.83
C LYS A 58 3.51 -14.23 8.38
N LYS A 59 2.63 -15.02 7.75
CA LYS A 59 1.22 -14.68 7.45
C LYS A 59 0.98 -13.57 6.41
N SER A 60 2.03 -12.96 5.86
CA SER A 60 1.93 -11.94 4.79
C SER A 60 3.20 -11.89 3.93
N ILE A 61 3.11 -11.15 2.82
CA ILE A 61 4.23 -10.90 1.89
C ILE A 61 4.99 -9.64 2.29
N MET A 62 4.28 -8.60 2.75
CA MET A 62 4.85 -7.38 3.32
C MET A 62 4.22 -7.06 4.67
N GLN A 63 4.90 -6.23 5.47
CA GLN A 63 4.43 -5.73 6.77
C GLN A 63 5.01 -4.35 7.08
N ALA A 64 4.17 -3.34 7.16
CA ALA A 64 4.48 -2.05 7.74
C ALA A 64 4.41 -2.11 9.27
N GLN A 65 5.37 -1.47 9.93
CA GLN A 65 5.39 -1.35 11.38
C GLN A 65 6.09 -0.07 11.83
N PRO A 66 5.67 0.53 12.96
CA PRO A 66 6.43 1.60 13.58
C PRO A 66 7.74 1.08 14.16
N VAL A 67 8.79 1.90 14.10
CA VAL A 67 10.03 1.64 14.84
C VAL A 67 9.77 2.01 16.30
N ILE A 68 9.68 1.01 17.17
CA ILE A 68 9.21 1.18 18.56
C ILE A 68 9.97 2.29 19.32
N GLY A 69 11.29 2.38 19.18
CA GLY A 69 12.09 3.43 19.84
C GLY A 69 11.75 4.85 19.37
N SER A 70 11.29 5.01 18.12
CA SER A 70 10.90 6.31 17.56
C SER A 70 9.59 6.85 18.15
N LEU A 71 8.72 5.97 18.66
CA LEU A 71 7.42 6.35 19.22
C LEU A 71 7.54 7.18 20.51
N LEU A 72 8.68 7.07 21.22
CA LEU A 72 8.95 7.83 22.45
C LEU A 72 9.22 9.31 22.17
N GLY A 73 9.66 9.66 20.96
CA GLY A 73 10.01 11.04 20.56
C GLY A 73 8.84 11.90 20.08
N GLY A 74 7.60 11.42 20.20
CA GLY A 74 6.42 12.13 19.66
C GLY A 74 6.19 11.85 18.17
N LYS A 75 5.30 12.63 17.53
CA LYS A 75 4.90 12.40 16.11
C LYS A 75 6.03 12.70 15.13
N ASP A 76 6.74 13.80 15.32
CA ASP A 76 7.76 14.28 14.36
C ASP A 76 9.01 13.40 14.33
N CYS A 77 9.23 12.58 15.35
CA CYS A 77 10.35 11.65 15.42
C CYS A 77 10.02 10.25 14.88
N ARG A 78 8.77 10.00 14.47
CA ARG A 78 8.33 8.65 14.07
C ARG A 78 9.10 8.16 12.87
N ALA A 79 9.48 6.89 12.94
CA ALA A 79 10.07 6.17 11.84
C ALA A 79 9.33 4.85 11.63
N TYR A 80 9.30 4.40 10.39
CA TYR A 80 8.61 3.18 9.99
C TYR A 80 9.54 2.22 9.27
N GLN A 81 9.15 0.96 9.27
CA GLN A 81 9.80 -0.08 8.51
C GLN A 81 8.77 -0.90 7.77
N VAL A 82 9.00 -1.12 6.48
CA VAL A 82 8.25 -2.07 5.65
C VAL A 82 9.13 -3.29 5.45
N ASN A 83 8.77 -4.39 6.09
CA ASN A 83 9.40 -5.68 5.86
C ASN A 83 8.84 -6.29 4.58
N ILE A 84 9.71 -6.78 3.70
CA ILE A 84 9.33 -7.40 2.43
C ILE A 84 9.90 -8.81 2.38
N SER A 85 9.07 -9.81 2.09
CA SER A 85 9.56 -11.19 1.96
C SER A 85 10.48 -11.26 0.76
N SER A 86 11.72 -11.76 0.91
CA SER A 86 12.64 -11.87 -0.21
C SER A 86 12.17 -12.87 -1.27
N MET A 87 11.31 -13.81 -0.88
CA MET A 87 10.75 -14.86 -1.74
C MET A 87 9.21 -14.81 -1.71
N PHE A 88 8.61 -14.93 -2.88
CA PHE A 88 7.22 -15.27 -3.07
C PHE A 88 7.08 -16.80 -3.07
N LYS A 89 6.49 -17.36 -2.01
CA LYS A 89 6.36 -18.81 -1.83
C LYS A 89 5.03 -19.29 -2.39
N LEU A 90 5.11 -20.17 -3.37
CA LEU A 90 4.00 -20.95 -3.91
C LEU A 90 3.97 -22.33 -3.24
N THR A 91 2.97 -23.13 -3.56
CA THR A 91 2.76 -24.46 -2.96
C THR A 91 3.93 -25.41 -3.25
N HIS A 92 4.50 -25.33 -4.46
CA HIS A 92 5.57 -26.23 -4.91
C HIS A 92 6.87 -25.50 -5.31
N THR A 93 6.85 -24.18 -5.39
CA THR A 93 7.98 -23.38 -5.90
C THR A 93 8.15 -22.10 -5.09
N ALA A 94 9.26 -21.40 -5.29
CA ALA A 94 9.46 -20.07 -4.73
C ALA A 94 10.19 -19.20 -5.75
N THR A 95 9.71 -17.98 -5.93
CA THR A 95 10.28 -17.00 -6.85
C THR A 95 10.79 -15.80 -6.07
N PRO A 96 11.96 -15.21 -6.39
CA PRO A 96 12.37 -13.95 -5.80
C PRO A 96 11.29 -12.87 -5.97
N ILE A 97 10.94 -12.17 -4.90
CA ILE A 97 9.80 -11.24 -4.90
C ILE A 97 9.94 -10.12 -5.95
N HIS A 98 11.18 -9.70 -6.22
CA HIS A 98 11.49 -8.63 -7.15
C HIS A 98 11.35 -9.05 -8.64
N GLN A 99 11.02 -10.31 -8.92
CA GLN A 99 10.70 -10.79 -10.27
C GLN A 99 9.21 -10.72 -10.57
N LEU A 100 8.39 -10.37 -9.58
CA LEU A 100 6.97 -10.14 -9.80
C LEU A 100 6.74 -8.86 -10.63
N PRO A 101 5.61 -8.76 -11.36
CA PRO A 101 5.33 -7.57 -12.16
C PRO A 101 5.28 -6.32 -11.29
N ASP A 102 5.76 -5.20 -11.84
CA ASP A 102 5.82 -3.92 -11.12
C ASP A 102 4.45 -3.48 -10.59
N SER A 103 3.37 -3.70 -11.35
CA SER A 103 2.02 -3.35 -10.90
C SER A 103 1.64 -4.04 -9.59
N ILE A 104 2.03 -5.30 -9.43
CA ILE A 104 1.76 -6.09 -8.23
C ILE A 104 2.57 -5.57 -7.04
N MET A 105 3.85 -5.25 -7.28
CA MET A 105 4.74 -4.67 -6.27
C MET A 105 4.27 -3.28 -5.82
N ILE A 106 3.89 -2.41 -6.77
CA ILE A 106 3.33 -1.08 -6.49
C ILE A 106 2.06 -1.21 -5.66
N GLY A 107 1.17 -2.15 -5.99
CA GLY A 107 -0.06 -2.38 -5.23
C GLY A 107 0.20 -2.83 -3.79
N TRP A 108 1.09 -3.80 -3.56
CA TRP A 108 1.46 -4.20 -2.21
C TRP A 108 2.14 -3.07 -1.43
N ILE A 109 3.11 -2.37 -2.03
CA ILE A 109 3.79 -1.26 -1.35
C ILE A 109 2.79 -0.15 -1.02
N GLY A 110 1.88 0.15 -1.95
CA GLY A 110 0.79 1.10 -1.75
C GLY A 110 -0.07 0.75 -0.54
N HIS A 111 -0.48 -0.51 -0.42
CA HIS A 111 -1.19 -1.01 0.75
C HIS A 111 -0.40 -0.80 2.05
N GLU A 112 0.90 -1.14 2.07
CA GLU A 112 1.75 -0.94 3.25
C GLU A 112 1.92 0.55 3.61
N LEU A 113 1.99 1.44 2.62
CA LEU A 113 1.98 2.89 2.86
C LEU A 113 0.64 3.36 3.42
N GLY A 114 -0.47 2.73 3.03
CA GLY A 114 -1.79 2.93 3.64
C GLY A 114 -1.82 2.62 5.14
N HIS A 115 -1.11 1.57 5.60
CA HIS A 115 -0.92 1.32 7.03
C HIS A 115 -0.11 2.43 7.71
N ILE A 116 0.93 2.96 7.06
CA ILE A 116 1.73 4.06 7.60
C ILE A 116 0.88 5.34 7.74
N MET A 117 0.04 5.66 6.75
CA MET A 117 -0.92 6.76 6.86
C MET A 117 -1.87 6.57 8.05
N ASP A 118 -2.33 5.35 8.28
CA ASP A 118 -3.17 5.03 9.43
C ASP A 118 -2.44 5.23 10.77
N TYR A 119 -1.13 4.93 10.84
CA TYR A 119 -0.30 5.19 12.02
C TYR A 119 -0.07 6.69 12.27
N GLU A 120 0.22 7.46 11.22
CA GLU A 120 0.43 8.91 11.29
C GLU A 120 -0.80 9.64 11.85
N SER A 121 -2.00 9.17 11.53
CA SER A 121 -3.25 9.72 12.07
C SER A 121 -3.43 9.50 13.59
N LYS A 122 -2.71 8.55 14.20
CA LYS A 122 -2.92 8.11 15.60
C LYS A 122 -1.96 8.77 16.58
N SER A 123 -2.38 8.84 17.85
CA SER A 123 -1.48 9.12 18.97
C SER A 123 -0.58 7.92 19.26
N THR A 124 0.54 8.12 19.98
CA THR A 124 1.45 7.01 20.32
C THR A 124 0.74 5.90 21.10
N PHE A 125 -0.08 6.27 22.10
CA PHE A 125 -0.91 5.29 22.82
C PHE A 125 -1.91 4.61 21.88
N GLY A 126 -2.49 5.34 20.93
CA GLY A 126 -3.37 4.80 19.91
C GLY A 126 -2.69 3.75 19.02
N ILE A 127 -1.44 3.97 18.62
CA ILE A 127 -0.64 2.98 17.86
C ILE A 127 -0.39 1.73 18.68
N ILE A 128 -0.06 1.87 19.98
CA ILE A 128 0.17 0.72 20.87
C ILE A 128 -1.11 -0.08 21.05
N ALA A 129 -2.22 0.59 21.38
CA ALA A 129 -3.53 -0.05 21.54
C ALA A 129 -4.00 -0.72 20.25
N PHE A 130 -3.78 -0.07 19.10
CA PHE A 130 -4.01 -0.65 17.79
C PHE A 130 -3.17 -1.90 17.57
N GLY A 131 -1.87 -1.87 17.86
CA GLY A 131 -0.96 -3.00 17.68
C GLY A 131 -1.36 -4.21 18.53
N LEU A 132 -1.76 -3.99 19.78
CA LEU A 132 -2.35 -5.04 20.62
C LEU A 132 -3.63 -5.60 19.98
N GLY A 133 -4.53 -4.72 19.54
CA GLY A 133 -5.77 -5.12 18.90
C GLY A 133 -5.54 -5.97 17.64
N TYR A 134 -4.60 -5.55 16.79
CA TYR A 134 -4.20 -6.23 15.57
C TYR A 134 -3.67 -7.65 15.84
N LEU A 135 -2.93 -7.85 16.93
CA LEU A 135 -2.36 -9.15 17.30
C LEU A 135 -3.39 -10.10 17.91
N PHE A 136 -4.33 -9.59 18.71
CA PHE A 136 -5.24 -10.42 19.51
C PHE A 136 -6.66 -10.55 18.94
N PHE A 137 -7.13 -9.63 18.09
CA PHE A 137 -8.51 -9.61 17.62
C PHE A 137 -8.63 -9.56 16.10
N GLU A 138 -9.28 -10.57 15.52
CA GLU A 138 -9.48 -10.68 14.07
C GLU A 138 -10.28 -9.52 13.47
N ASN A 139 -11.26 -8.99 14.20
CA ASN A 139 -12.03 -7.81 13.74
C ASN A 139 -11.15 -6.55 13.64
N SER A 140 -10.20 -6.38 14.55
CA SER A 140 -9.26 -5.25 14.52
C SER A 140 -8.27 -5.40 13.36
N LEU A 141 -7.79 -6.62 13.13
CA LEU A 141 -7.00 -6.97 11.95
C LEU A 141 -7.77 -6.64 10.66
N LYS A 142 -9.00 -7.14 10.49
CA LYS A 142 -9.83 -6.85 9.31
C LYS A 142 -10.04 -5.36 9.09
N LYS A 143 -10.33 -4.60 10.16
CA LYS A 143 -10.46 -3.14 10.08
C LYS A 143 -9.17 -2.47 9.59
N ALA A 144 -8.01 -2.91 10.08
CA ALA A 144 -6.73 -2.38 9.65
C ALA A 144 -6.48 -2.60 8.15
N GLU A 145 -6.71 -3.82 7.65
CA GLU A 145 -6.51 -4.15 6.23
C GLU A 145 -7.45 -3.32 5.33
N VAL A 146 -8.72 -3.16 5.73
CA VAL A 146 -9.70 -2.33 5.00
C VAL A 146 -9.30 -0.85 5.00
N ILE A 147 -8.80 -0.32 6.11
CA ILE A 147 -8.34 1.07 6.19
C ILE A 147 -7.13 1.29 5.27
N ALA A 148 -6.17 0.37 5.25
CA ALA A 148 -5.00 0.44 4.37
C ALA A 148 -5.40 0.45 2.89
N ASP A 149 -6.28 -0.46 2.47
CA ASP A 149 -6.83 -0.46 1.09
C ASP A 149 -7.57 0.84 0.79
N THR A 150 -8.36 1.36 1.73
CA THR A 150 -9.09 2.63 1.58
C THR A 150 -8.14 3.80 1.35
N TYR A 151 -7.03 3.86 2.10
CA TYR A 151 -5.98 4.86 1.86
C TYR A 151 -5.40 4.72 0.46
N ALA A 152 -4.99 3.52 0.05
CA ALA A 152 -4.45 3.29 -1.30
C ALA A 152 -5.43 3.71 -2.42
N LEU A 153 -6.71 3.37 -2.28
CA LEU A 153 -7.75 3.76 -3.24
C LEU A 153 -7.89 5.27 -3.34
N LYS A 154 -7.96 5.98 -2.20
CA LYS A 154 -8.05 7.45 -2.16
C LYS A 154 -6.86 8.15 -2.80
N HIS A 155 -5.67 7.55 -2.69
CA HIS A 155 -4.43 8.07 -3.27
C HIS A 155 -4.22 7.63 -4.74
N GLY A 156 -5.23 7.04 -5.39
CA GLY A 156 -5.19 6.72 -6.81
C GLY A 156 -4.44 5.44 -7.16
N LEU A 157 -4.21 4.56 -6.18
CA LEU A 157 -3.56 3.25 -6.39
C LEU A 157 -4.59 2.13 -6.67
N GLY A 158 -5.85 2.47 -6.93
CA GLY A 158 -6.93 1.50 -7.06
C GLY A 158 -6.68 0.41 -8.11
N ALA A 159 -6.15 0.78 -9.28
CA ALA A 159 -5.80 -0.18 -10.33
C ALA A 159 -4.71 -1.17 -9.86
N TYR A 160 -3.65 -0.66 -9.21
CA TYR A 160 -2.57 -1.50 -8.68
C TYR A 160 -3.07 -2.44 -7.57
N ILE A 161 -3.93 -1.96 -6.67
CA ILE A 161 -4.53 -2.79 -5.61
C ILE A 161 -5.40 -3.90 -6.23
N LEU A 162 -6.19 -3.57 -7.26
CA LEU A 162 -7.02 -4.55 -7.96
C LEU A 162 -6.17 -5.62 -8.65
N ASP A 163 -5.12 -5.20 -9.36
CA ASP A 163 -4.17 -6.10 -10.02
C ASP A 163 -3.49 -7.03 -9.02
N THR A 164 -3.01 -6.51 -7.89
CA THR A 164 -2.42 -7.31 -6.81
C THR A 164 -3.40 -8.33 -6.26
N LYS A 165 -4.66 -7.95 -6.02
CA LYS A 165 -5.65 -8.89 -5.49
C LYS A 165 -6.03 -9.98 -6.49
N ARG A 166 -6.22 -9.65 -7.76
CA ARG A 166 -6.44 -10.63 -8.83
C ARG A 166 -5.25 -11.58 -8.93
N TYR A 167 -4.02 -11.04 -8.92
CA TYR A 167 -2.80 -11.85 -8.94
C TYR A 167 -2.73 -12.85 -7.78
N ILE A 168 -3.22 -12.51 -6.59
CA ILE A 168 -3.27 -13.44 -5.46
C ILE A 168 -4.41 -14.46 -5.60
N LEU A 169 -5.63 -13.99 -5.90
CA LEU A 169 -6.83 -14.83 -5.86
C LEU A 169 -6.90 -15.79 -7.05
N ASP A 170 -6.41 -15.37 -8.21
CA ASP A 170 -6.44 -16.15 -9.45
C ASP A 170 -5.24 -17.11 -9.57
N ASN A 171 -4.26 -17.00 -8.66
CA ASN A 171 -3.08 -17.86 -8.66
C ASN A 171 -3.40 -19.23 -8.04
N SER A 172 -3.47 -20.25 -8.89
CA SER A 172 -3.72 -21.65 -8.51
C SER A 172 -2.64 -22.21 -7.60
N ASP A 173 -1.40 -21.73 -7.75
CA ASP A 173 -0.23 -22.27 -7.07
C ASP A 173 -0.03 -21.64 -5.69
N LEU A 174 -0.77 -20.58 -5.36
CA LEU A 174 -0.75 -20.01 -4.02
C LEU A 174 -1.46 -20.93 -3.01
N PRO A 175 -0.89 -21.10 -1.79
CA PRO A 175 -1.51 -21.93 -0.77
C PRO A 175 -2.95 -21.49 -0.49
N GLU A 176 -3.87 -22.45 -0.52
CA GLU A 176 -5.31 -22.18 -0.35
C GLU A 176 -5.63 -21.50 1.00
N ALA A 177 -4.89 -21.85 2.05
CA ALA A 177 -5.00 -21.19 3.35
C ALA A 177 -4.64 -19.69 3.30
N TYR A 178 -3.70 -19.30 2.45
CA TYR A 178 -3.34 -17.90 2.24
C TYR A 178 -4.45 -17.17 1.48
N LYS A 179 -4.95 -17.75 0.38
CA LYS A 179 -6.08 -17.16 -0.38
C LYS A 179 -7.32 -16.97 0.50
N LYS A 180 -7.71 -17.99 1.28
CA LYS A 180 -8.82 -17.90 2.25
C LYS A 180 -8.63 -16.80 3.29
N ARG A 181 -7.40 -16.58 3.76
CA ARG A 181 -7.08 -15.47 4.67
C ARG A 181 -7.29 -14.13 3.99
N ILE A 182 -6.82 -13.96 2.76
CA ILE A 182 -7.00 -12.73 1.98
C ILE A 182 -8.49 -12.47 1.72
N SER A 183 -9.25 -13.46 1.25
CA SER A 183 -10.69 -13.31 1.00
C SER A 183 -11.50 -12.93 2.26
N ARG A 184 -11.03 -13.30 3.46
CA ARG A 184 -11.74 -13.02 4.72
C ARG A 184 -11.44 -11.63 5.28
N LEU A 185 -10.20 -11.18 5.17
CA LEU A 185 -9.70 -9.97 5.83
C LEU A 185 -9.75 -8.72 4.93
N TYR A 186 -9.71 -8.88 3.61
CA TYR A 186 -9.57 -7.77 2.68
C TYR A 186 -10.87 -7.53 1.90
N LEU A 187 -10.97 -6.36 1.26
CA LEU A 187 -12.04 -6.06 0.30
C LEU A 187 -11.97 -7.03 -0.89
N SER A 188 -13.11 -7.44 -1.42
CA SER A 188 -13.12 -8.23 -2.67
C SER A 188 -12.70 -7.36 -3.87
N PRO A 189 -12.30 -7.97 -5.00
CA PRO A 189 -12.08 -7.23 -6.25
C PRO A 189 -13.29 -6.37 -6.65
N ASP A 190 -14.51 -6.89 -6.47
CA ASP A 190 -15.74 -6.17 -6.80
C ASP A 190 -15.98 -4.98 -5.86
N ASP A 191 -15.74 -5.13 -4.55
CA ASP A 191 -15.83 -4.03 -3.59
C ASP A 191 -14.84 -2.91 -3.91
N ILE A 192 -13.64 -3.25 -4.40
CA ILE A 192 -12.65 -2.27 -4.85
C ILE A 192 -13.17 -1.52 -6.06
N VAL A 193 -13.68 -2.23 -7.07
CA VAL A 193 -14.22 -1.60 -8.28
C VAL A 193 -15.36 -0.64 -7.93
N GLU A 194 -16.25 -1.05 -7.04
CA GLU A 194 -17.33 -0.19 -6.56
C GLU A 194 -16.80 1.06 -5.84
N GLN A 195 -15.78 0.92 -4.99
CA GLN A 195 -15.15 2.06 -4.31
C GLN A 195 -14.41 3.00 -5.25
N ILE A 196 -13.70 2.47 -6.24
CA ILE A 196 -13.04 3.28 -7.28
C ILE A 196 -14.08 4.12 -7.99
N LYS A 197 -15.18 3.49 -8.45
CA LYS A 197 -16.27 4.19 -9.14
C LYS A 197 -16.86 5.31 -8.29
N LYS A 198 -17.13 5.06 -7.00
CA LYS A 198 -17.63 6.09 -6.06
C LYS A 198 -16.66 7.26 -5.91
N LEU A 199 -15.35 6.98 -5.83
CA LEU A 199 -14.32 8.03 -5.72
C LEU A 199 -14.21 8.87 -6.99
N GLU A 200 -14.30 8.24 -8.17
CA GLU A 200 -14.31 8.93 -9.47
C GLU A 200 -15.54 9.82 -9.62
N GLU A 201 -16.73 9.31 -9.29
CA GLU A 201 -17.97 10.08 -9.30
C GLU A 201 -17.92 11.29 -8.35
N ALA A 202 -17.33 11.12 -7.16
CA ALA A 202 -17.16 12.20 -6.20
C ALA A 202 -16.19 13.28 -6.70
N LYS A 203 -15.06 12.90 -7.31
CA LYS A 203 -14.09 13.83 -7.91
C LYS A 203 -14.74 14.65 -9.03
N LEU A 204 -15.47 13.98 -9.94
CA LEU A 204 -16.18 14.65 -11.03
C LEU A 204 -17.21 15.68 -10.52
N LYS A 205 -17.95 15.35 -9.45
CA LYS A 205 -18.89 16.29 -8.82
C LYS A 205 -18.20 17.51 -8.20
N LEU A 206 -16.99 17.35 -7.66
CA LEU A 206 -16.23 18.48 -7.10
C LEU A 206 -15.70 19.39 -8.20
N GLU A 207 -15.24 18.82 -9.32
CA GLU A 207 -14.73 19.55 -10.48
C GLU A 207 -15.83 20.32 -11.24
N ILE A 208 -17.07 19.84 -11.23
CA ILE A 208 -18.22 20.51 -11.87
C ILE A 208 -18.76 21.69 -11.02
N ASN A 209 -18.52 21.67 -9.70
CA ASN A 209 -19.01 22.68 -8.75
C ASN A 209 -17.96 23.78 -8.43
N HIS A 210 -16.88 23.85 -9.20
CA HIS A 210 -15.84 24.89 -9.15
C HIS A 210 -15.62 25.47 -10.54
#